data_AF-R0MHQ1-F1
#
_entry.id   AF-R0MHQ1-F1
#
_cell.length_a   1.000
_cell.length_b   1.000
_cell.length_c   1.000
_cell.angle_alpha   90.00
_cell.angle_beta   90.00
_cell.angle_gamma   90.00
#
_symmetry.space_group_name_H-M   'P 1'
#
loop_
_entity.id
_entity.type
_entity.pdbx_description
1 polymer ?
#
loop_
_entity_poly.entity_id
_entity_poly.type
_entity_poly.pdbx_seq_one_letter_code
_entity_poly.pdbx_strand_id
1 'polypeptide(L)'
;MKTIQISQLKGENFDIHKLIESCVVIDKEDLNINRTRFKELIKDLESLNEALFFKQEKLNLQQKSIKKKLEFDKIKKLVDDLQVLDIGVLGKSKEVLERNKEIYELKLINKMSRYFTEIEKGNFTLLKILIQSDDKDDWKFLAFFLQKTIDLVNEEIKIKLNEVKSDLEKKLFDVFEQGRKSKNRTIMKSSYVALSELDLEHTLIQTFIYDLEIFKS
;
A
#
# COMPACT_ATOMS: atom_id res chain seq x y z
N MET A 1 -43.64 28.70 34.80
CA MET A 1 -43.39 27.42 34.12
C MET A 1 -42.30 26.67 34.87
N LYS A 2 -42.30 25.34 34.84
CA LYS A 2 -41.17 24.53 35.34
C LYS A 2 -40.17 24.35 34.20
N THR A 3 -38.93 24.77 34.40
CA THR A 3 -37.83 24.58 33.45
C THR A 3 -37.54 23.09 33.28
N ILE A 4 -37.38 22.63 32.05
CA ILE A 4 -37.10 21.22 31.76
C ILE A 4 -35.65 20.93 32.16
N GLN A 5 -35.43 19.95 33.05
CA GLN A 5 -34.10 19.55 33.48
C GLN A 5 -33.71 18.20 32.86
N ILE A 6 -32.45 18.08 32.42
CA ILE A 6 -31.88 16.85 31.82
C ILE A 6 -32.02 15.63 32.75
N SER A 7 -32.09 15.83 34.07
CA SER A 7 -32.34 14.78 35.07
C SER A 7 -33.69 14.07 34.89
N GLN A 8 -34.71 14.75 34.37
CA GLN A 8 -36.04 14.21 34.14
C GLN A 8 -36.09 13.25 32.93
N LEU A 9 -35.13 13.37 32.01
CA LEU A 9 -34.98 12.50 30.83
C LEU A 9 -34.29 11.16 31.13
N LYS A 10 -33.77 10.97 32.36
CA LYS A 10 -32.96 9.80 32.74
C LYS A 10 -33.74 8.68 33.47
N GLY A 11 -35.04 8.86 33.69
CA GLY A 11 -35.86 7.85 34.38
C GLY A 11 -36.20 6.67 33.47
N GLU A 12 -36.23 5.45 34.02
CA GLU A 12 -36.58 4.20 33.29
C GLU A 12 -38.01 4.21 32.70
N ASN A 13 -38.89 5.09 33.18
CA ASN A 13 -40.27 5.28 32.70
C ASN A 13 -40.52 6.70 32.17
N PHE A 14 -39.64 7.20 31.30
CA PHE A 14 -39.81 8.52 30.68
C PHE A 14 -41.03 8.55 29.74
N ASP A 15 -41.97 9.45 30.02
CA ASP A 15 -43.15 9.71 29.18
C ASP A 15 -43.17 11.19 28.77
N ILE A 16 -43.05 11.41 27.45
CA ILE A 16 -42.96 12.75 26.86
C ILE A 16 -44.27 13.54 27.03
N HIS A 17 -45.42 12.86 27.05
CA HIS A 17 -46.72 13.51 27.17
C HIS A 17 -46.91 14.10 28.57
N LYS A 18 -46.53 13.36 29.62
CA LYS A 18 -46.59 13.83 31.01
C LYS A 18 -45.64 15.00 31.28
N LEU A 19 -44.48 15.01 30.64
CA LEU A 19 -43.53 16.13 30.76
C LEU A 19 -44.11 17.41 30.15
N ILE A 20 -44.67 17.31 28.94
CA ILE A 20 -45.29 18.44 28.24
C ILE A 20 -46.48 18.98 29.04
N GLU A 21 -47.36 18.09 29.54
CA GLU A 21 -48.50 18.48 30.38
C GLU A 21 -48.07 19.18 31.68
N SER A 22 -46.94 18.78 32.27
CA SER A 22 -46.42 19.41 33.49
C SER A 22 -45.75 20.77 33.27
N CYS A 23 -45.31 21.06 32.04
CA CYS A 23 -44.56 22.26 31.69
C CYS A 23 -45.41 23.32 30.98
N VAL A 24 -46.49 22.92 30.32
CA VAL A 24 -47.37 23.81 29.54
C VAL A 24 -48.60 24.18 30.37
N VAL A 25 -48.66 25.42 30.83
CA VAL A 25 -49.83 26.02 31.49
C VAL A 25 -50.46 27.03 30.53
N ILE A 26 -51.64 26.68 30.00
CA ILE A 26 -52.40 27.52 29.07
C ILE A 26 -53.34 28.42 29.88
N ASP A 27 -53.10 29.72 29.82
CA ASP A 27 -54.01 30.72 30.37
C ASP A 27 -55.12 31.03 29.37
N LYS A 28 -56.39 30.89 29.74
CA LYS A 28 -57.50 31.09 28.79
C LYS A 28 -57.80 32.56 28.53
N GLU A 29 -57.30 33.46 29.39
CA GLU A 29 -57.65 34.89 29.35
C GLU A 29 -56.57 35.74 28.65
N ASP A 30 -55.32 35.26 28.55
CA ASP A 30 -54.22 36.00 27.92
C ASP A 30 -53.41 35.16 26.89
N LEU A 31 -53.71 35.41 25.61
CA LEU A 31 -53.03 34.78 24.47
C LEU A 31 -51.56 35.22 24.31
N ASN A 32 -51.19 36.44 24.71
CA ASN A 32 -49.83 36.93 24.57
C ASN A 32 -48.88 36.29 25.59
N ILE A 33 -49.36 36.08 26.81
CA ILE A 33 -48.62 35.35 27.85
C ILE A 33 -48.35 33.91 27.40
N ASN A 34 -49.34 33.23 26.81
CA ASN A 34 -49.15 31.89 26.26
C ASN A 34 -48.11 31.86 25.13
N ARG A 35 -48.13 32.83 24.22
CA ARG A 35 -47.16 32.92 23.12
C ARG A 35 -45.73 33.06 23.63
N THR A 36 -45.50 33.86 24.67
CA THR A 36 -44.19 34.00 25.29
C THR A 36 -43.73 32.71 25.95
N ARG A 37 -44.63 32.03 26.69
CA ARG A 37 -44.37 30.72 27.32
C ARG A 37 -43.99 29.64 26.30
N PHE A 38 -44.68 29.58 25.17
CA PHE A 38 -44.33 28.62 24.10
C PHE A 38 -42.97 28.93 23.47
N LYS A 39 -42.61 30.20 23.29
CA LYS A 39 -41.27 30.58 22.82
C LYS A 39 -40.16 30.15 23.79
N GLU A 40 -40.39 30.30 25.10
CA GLU A 40 -39.46 29.85 26.13
C GLU A 40 -39.31 28.32 26.12
N LEU A 41 -40.41 27.58 25.98
CA LEU A 41 -40.39 26.13 25.86
C LEU A 41 -39.57 25.66 24.64
N ILE A 42 -39.75 26.31 23.49
CA ILE A 42 -39.00 25.99 22.26
C ILE A 42 -37.51 26.21 22.49
N LYS A 43 -37.13 27.32 23.14
CA LYS A 43 -35.73 27.63 23.46
C LYS A 43 -35.11 26.60 24.41
N ASP A 44 -35.87 26.13 25.40
CA ASP A 44 -35.42 25.07 26.31
C ASP A 44 -35.22 23.74 25.56
N LEU A 45 -36.11 23.41 24.61
CA LEU A 45 -35.99 22.23 23.76
C LEU A 45 -34.79 22.29 22.81
N GLU A 46 -34.53 23.46 22.21
CA GLU A 46 -33.34 23.70 21.39
C GLU A 46 -32.06 23.51 22.20
N SER A 47 -32.01 24.07 23.42
CA SER A 47 -30.88 23.94 24.34
C SER A 47 -30.62 22.47 24.74
N LEU A 48 -31.69 21.69 24.92
CA LEU A 48 -31.57 20.25 25.19
C LEU A 48 -31.06 19.47 23.97
N ASN A 49 -31.49 19.84 22.77
CA ASN A 49 -31.04 19.21 21.54
C ASN A 49 -29.54 19.44 21.32
N GLU A 50 -29.06 20.66 21.54
CA GLU A 50 -27.63 20.98 21.51
C GLU A 50 -26.84 20.15 22.54
N ALA A 51 -27.33 20.06 23.78
CA ALA A 51 -26.69 19.27 24.83
C ALA A 51 -26.63 17.77 24.50
N LEU A 52 -27.64 17.23 23.82
CA LEU A 52 -27.64 15.85 23.33
C LEU A 52 -26.64 15.64 22.20
N PHE A 53 -26.57 16.59 21.24
CA PHE A 53 -25.59 16.56 20.16
C PHE A 53 -24.16 16.51 20.69
N PHE A 54 -23.81 17.39 21.65
CA PHE A 54 -22.48 17.40 22.27
C PHE A 54 -22.15 16.08 22.99
N LYS A 55 -23.14 15.44 23.65
CA LYS A 55 -22.93 14.13 24.28
C LYS A 55 -22.72 13.03 23.25
N GLN A 56 -23.48 13.03 22.17
CA GLN A 56 -23.33 12.05 21.08
C GLN A 56 -21.96 12.16 20.42
N GLU A 57 -21.49 13.39 20.17
CA GLU A 57 -20.16 13.63 19.60
C GLU A 57 -19.04 13.18 20.55
N LYS A 58 -19.18 13.46 21.85
CA LYS A 58 -18.24 12.99 22.88
C LYS A 58 -18.16 11.45 22.93
N LEU A 59 -19.29 10.76 22.83
CA LEU A 59 -19.35 9.29 22.76
C LEU A 59 -18.69 8.77 21.48
N ASN A 60 -18.94 9.40 20.33
CA ASN A 60 -18.31 9.03 19.05
C ASN A 60 -16.78 9.18 19.10
N LEU A 61 -16.27 10.23 19.75
CA LEU A 61 -14.83 10.43 19.96
C LEU A 61 -14.25 9.35 20.89
N GLN A 62 -14.95 9.02 21.97
CA GLN A 62 -14.55 7.93 22.87
C GLN A 62 -14.54 6.57 22.15
N GLN A 63 -15.53 6.29 21.31
CA GLN A 63 -15.60 5.07 20.52
C GLN A 63 -14.46 4.97 19.49
N LYS A 64 -14.11 6.08 18.82
CA LYS A 64 -12.93 6.17 17.94
C LYS A 64 -11.63 5.93 18.71
N SER A 65 -11.51 6.46 19.93
CA SER A 65 -10.36 6.24 20.81
C SER A 65 -10.20 4.77 21.21
N ILE A 66 -11.30 4.10 21.57
CA ILE A 66 -11.31 2.66 21.91
C ILE A 66 -10.92 1.81 20.70
N LYS A 67 -11.44 2.12 19.50
CA LYS A 67 -11.03 1.43 18.26
C LYS A 67 -9.53 1.55 17.97
N LYS A 68 -8.92 2.73 18.20
CA LYS A 68 -7.47 2.92 18.07
C LYS A 68 -6.65 2.12 19.09
N LYS A 69 -7.16 1.94 20.32
CA LYS A 69 -6.50 1.12 21.35
C LYS A 69 -6.47 -0.38 20.98
N LEU A 70 -7.54 -0.90 20.38
CA LEU A 70 -7.66 -2.32 19.98
C LEU A 70 -6.67 -2.76 18.89
N GLU A 71 -6.19 -1.86 18.03
CA GLU A 71 -5.12 -2.16 17.07
C GLU A 71 -3.73 -2.15 17.72
N PHE A 72 -3.52 -1.25 18.69
CA PHE A 72 -2.25 -1.13 19.41
C PHE A 72 -1.95 -2.36 20.25
N ASP A 73 -2.97 -2.96 20.89
CA ASP A 73 -2.78 -4.18 21.68
C ASP A 73 -2.40 -5.39 20.81
N LYS A 74 -2.90 -5.47 19.57
CA LYS A 74 -2.50 -6.51 18.60
C LYS A 74 -1.07 -6.31 18.10
N ILE A 75 -0.69 -5.06 17.81
CA ILE A 75 0.69 -4.72 17.44
C ILE A 75 1.64 -5.01 18.59
N LYS A 76 1.25 -4.65 19.82
CA LYS A 76 2.04 -4.90 21.02
C LYS A 76 2.23 -6.38 21.27
N LYS A 77 1.17 -7.18 21.14
CA LYS A 77 1.27 -8.64 21.22
C LYS A 77 2.22 -9.23 20.16
N LEU A 78 2.17 -8.72 18.92
CA LEU A 78 3.10 -9.10 17.86
C LEU A 78 4.55 -8.72 18.19
N VAL A 79 4.78 -7.55 18.79
CA VAL A 79 6.11 -7.12 19.25
C VAL A 79 6.60 -8.00 20.39
N ASP A 80 5.74 -8.32 21.36
CA ASP A 80 6.07 -9.20 22.47
C ASP A 80 6.40 -10.63 21.94
N ASP A 81 5.61 -11.14 20.98
CA ASP A 81 5.87 -12.42 20.31
C ASP A 81 7.20 -12.40 19.51
N LEU A 82 7.53 -11.29 18.86
CA LEU A 82 8.81 -11.08 18.15
C LEU A 82 10.01 -10.96 19.09
N GLN A 83 9.83 -10.46 20.31
CA GLN A 83 10.90 -10.34 21.30
C GLN A 83 11.22 -11.67 21.99
N VAL A 84 10.24 -12.58 22.06
CA VAL A 84 10.42 -13.95 22.57
C VAL A 84 11.05 -14.88 21.52
N LEU A 85 11.04 -14.50 20.25
CA LEU A 85 11.80 -15.18 19.20
C LEU A 85 13.31 -14.98 19.44
N ASP A 86 13.91 -15.93 20.15
CA ASP A 86 15.36 -16.01 20.34
C ASP A 86 16.05 -16.34 19.01
N ILE A 87 16.48 -15.29 18.31
CA ILE A 87 17.31 -15.35 17.11
C ILE A 87 18.71 -15.95 17.44
N GLY A 88 19.07 -16.12 18.70
CA GLY A 88 20.33 -16.75 19.14
C GLY A 88 20.53 -18.18 18.61
N VAL A 89 19.45 -18.90 18.28
CA VAL A 89 19.52 -20.25 17.69
C VAL A 89 19.95 -20.25 16.22
N LEU A 90 20.06 -19.08 15.56
CA LEU A 90 20.64 -19.00 14.22
C LEU A 90 22.14 -19.30 14.18
N GLY A 91 22.86 -19.34 15.32
CA GLY A 91 24.22 -19.86 15.49
C GLY A 91 25.09 -19.93 14.23
N LYS A 92 25.51 -21.15 13.85
CA LYS A 92 26.28 -21.43 12.62
C LYS A 92 25.48 -21.23 11.33
N SER A 93 24.15 -21.19 11.39
CA SER A 93 23.29 -21.01 10.21
C SER A 93 23.40 -19.59 9.64
N LYS A 94 23.66 -18.57 10.47
CA LYS A 94 23.97 -17.21 10.00
C LYS A 94 25.27 -17.20 9.18
N GLU A 95 26.33 -17.82 9.68
CA GLU A 95 27.62 -17.95 8.97
C GLU A 95 27.46 -18.75 7.67
N VAL A 96 26.62 -19.79 7.67
CA VAL A 96 26.30 -20.56 6.46
C VAL A 96 25.52 -19.72 5.45
N LEU A 97 24.57 -18.89 5.89
CA LEU A 97 23.83 -17.99 5.00
C LEU A 97 24.74 -16.91 4.41
N GLU A 98 25.62 -16.32 5.21
CA GLU A 98 26.62 -15.35 4.75
C GLU A 98 27.57 -15.97 3.71
N ARG A 99 28.14 -17.15 4.00
CA ARG A 99 28.96 -17.90 3.02
C ARG A 99 28.19 -18.28 1.77
N ASN A 100 26.93 -18.66 1.89
CA ASN A 100 26.10 -18.97 0.71
C ASN A 100 25.89 -17.73 -0.16
N LYS A 101 25.73 -16.55 0.45
CA LYS A 101 25.66 -15.27 -0.28
C LYS A 101 26.99 -14.98 -0.99
N GLU A 102 28.12 -15.13 -0.30
CA GLU A 102 29.45 -14.97 -0.91
C GLU A 102 29.67 -15.93 -2.09
N ILE A 103 29.29 -17.22 -1.92
CA ILE A 103 29.40 -18.22 -2.99
C ILE A 103 28.53 -17.82 -4.20
N TYR A 104 27.33 -17.30 -3.95
CA TYR A 104 26.46 -16.81 -5.01
C TYR A 104 27.10 -15.63 -5.76
N GLU A 105 27.66 -14.66 -5.04
CA GLU A 105 28.38 -13.51 -5.63
C GLU A 105 29.60 -13.96 -6.44
N LEU A 106 30.40 -14.90 -5.92
CA LEU A 106 31.55 -15.47 -6.63
C LEU A 106 31.14 -16.23 -7.90
N LYS A 107 30.03 -16.97 -7.87
CA LYS A 107 29.47 -17.63 -9.06
C LYS A 107 29.03 -16.60 -10.09
N LEU A 108 28.39 -15.51 -9.66
CA LEU A 108 27.98 -14.43 -10.54
C LEU A 108 29.19 -13.76 -11.19
N ILE A 109 30.21 -13.41 -10.42
CA ILE A 109 31.46 -12.81 -10.93
C ILE A 109 32.12 -13.76 -11.93
N ASN A 110 32.23 -15.05 -11.63
CA ASN A 110 32.80 -16.02 -12.57
C ASN A 110 32.00 -16.10 -13.88
N LYS A 111 30.66 -16.09 -13.80
CA LYS A 111 29.80 -16.05 -15.01
C LYS A 111 30.05 -14.75 -15.78
N MET A 112 30.08 -13.58 -15.12
CA MET A 112 30.39 -12.29 -15.74
C MET A 112 31.75 -12.32 -16.46
N SER A 113 32.81 -12.77 -15.79
CA SER A 113 34.16 -12.82 -16.36
C SER A 113 34.23 -13.70 -17.60
N ARG A 114 33.59 -14.88 -17.58
CA ARG A 114 33.55 -15.77 -18.76
C ARG A 114 32.90 -15.09 -19.96
N TYR A 115 31.76 -14.44 -19.74
CA TYR A 115 31.05 -13.73 -20.81
C TYR A 115 31.84 -12.52 -21.30
N PHE A 116 32.48 -11.78 -20.38
CA PHE A 116 33.35 -10.65 -20.71
C PHE A 116 34.52 -11.08 -21.60
N THR A 117 35.22 -12.16 -21.25
CA THR A 117 36.31 -12.70 -22.08
C THR A 117 35.85 -13.14 -23.46
N GLU A 118 34.64 -13.66 -23.61
CA GLU A 118 34.10 -14.05 -24.92
C GLU A 118 33.72 -12.84 -25.78
N ILE A 119 33.14 -11.78 -25.21
CA ILE A 119 32.85 -10.56 -25.97
C ILE A 119 34.12 -9.82 -26.40
N GLU A 120 35.18 -9.85 -25.58
CA GLU A 120 36.49 -9.27 -25.96
C GLU A 120 37.11 -10.00 -27.16
N LYS A 121 36.87 -11.31 -27.30
CA LYS A 121 37.24 -12.09 -28.50
C LYS A 121 36.29 -11.85 -29.69
N GLY A 122 35.27 -11.00 -29.53
CA GLY A 122 34.26 -10.74 -30.54
C GLY A 122 33.17 -11.81 -30.66
N ASN A 123 33.06 -12.73 -29.70
CA ASN A 123 32.06 -13.80 -29.69
C ASN A 123 30.81 -13.38 -28.90
N PHE A 124 29.77 -12.92 -29.61
CA PHE A 124 28.50 -12.50 -29.02
C PHE A 124 27.43 -13.60 -29.01
N THR A 125 27.76 -14.82 -29.44
CA THR A 125 26.81 -15.93 -29.58
C THR A 125 26.17 -16.27 -28.24
N LEU A 126 26.93 -16.23 -27.15
CA LEU A 126 26.43 -16.51 -25.81
C LEU A 126 25.36 -15.50 -25.36
N LEU A 127 25.50 -14.22 -25.73
CA LEU A 127 24.49 -13.21 -25.40
C LEU A 127 23.20 -13.44 -26.21
N LYS A 128 23.32 -13.80 -27.49
CA LYS A 128 22.16 -14.15 -28.33
C LYS A 128 21.41 -15.36 -27.80
N ILE A 129 22.12 -16.38 -27.29
CA ILE A 129 21.51 -17.55 -26.65
C ILE A 129 20.74 -17.13 -25.40
N LEU A 130 21.31 -16.26 -24.55
CA LEU A 130 20.62 -15.75 -23.36
C LEU A 130 19.35 -14.96 -23.73
N ILE A 131 19.38 -14.16 -24.80
CA ILE A 131 18.18 -13.49 -25.31
C ILE A 131 17.14 -14.53 -25.72
N GLN A 132 17.53 -15.61 -26.41
CA GLN A 132 16.58 -16.61 -26.90
C GLN A 132 16.07 -17.56 -25.82
N SER A 133 16.76 -17.67 -24.69
CA SER A 133 16.36 -18.50 -23.55
C SER A 133 14.94 -18.21 -23.07
N ASP A 134 14.24 -19.24 -22.60
CA ASP A 134 12.95 -19.13 -21.91
C ASP A 134 13.12 -19.00 -20.38
N ASP A 135 14.37 -19.05 -19.90
CA ASP A 135 14.68 -18.90 -18.49
C ASP A 135 14.72 -17.42 -18.06
N LYS A 136 13.94 -17.09 -17.04
CA LYS A 136 13.90 -15.77 -16.41
C LYS A 136 15.24 -15.37 -15.79
N ASP A 137 16.00 -16.33 -15.28
CA ASP A 137 17.28 -16.05 -14.61
C ASP A 137 18.36 -15.69 -15.62
N ASP A 138 18.24 -16.18 -16.86
CA ASP A 138 19.10 -15.79 -17.98
C ASP A 138 18.85 -14.36 -18.43
N TRP A 139 17.59 -13.94 -18.53
CA TRP A 139 17.25 -12.54 -18.86
C TRP A 139 17.73 -11.59 -17.78
N LYS A 140 17.50 -11.94 -16.51
CA LYS A 140 17.96 -11.13 -15.37
C LYS A 140 19.48 -10.99 -15.37
N PHE A 141 20.19 -12.11 -15.59
CA PHE A 141 21.65 -12.08 -15.69
C PHE A 141 22.12 -11.22 -16.87
N LEU A 142 21.50 -11.34 -18.05
CA LEU A 142 21.89 -10.58 -19.23
C LEU A 142 21.66 -9.07 -19.03
N ALA A 143 20.52 -8.69 -18.46
CA ALA A 143 20.21 -7.30 -18.12
C ALA A 143 21.25 -6.71 -17.16
N PHE A 144 21.52 -7.42 -16.06
CA PHE A 144 22.57 -7.04 -15.11
C PHE A 144 23.95 -6.95 -15.77
N PHE A 145 24.31 -7.93 -16.61
CA PHE A 145 25.59 -7.94 -17.32
C PHE A 145 25.75 -6.69 -18.18
N LEU A 146 24.78 -6.42 -19.05
CA LEU A 146 24.80 -5.28 -19.96
C LEU A 146 24.92 -3.96 -19.21
N GLN A 147 24.14 -3.78 -18.14
CA GLN A 147 24.17 -2.55 -17.33
C GLN A 147 25.54 -2.31 -16.68
N LYS A 148 26.28 -3.37 -16.34
CA LYS A 148 27.59 -3.26 -15.71
C LYS A 148 28.76 -3.17 -16.70
N THR A 149 28.60 -3.66 -17.93
CA THR A 149 29.75 -3.78 -18.86
C THR A 149 29.74 -2.82 -20.03
N ILE A 150 28.60 -2.26 -20.44
CA ILE A 150 28.49 -1.41 -21.65
C ILE A 150 29.45 -0.22 -21.63
N ASP A 151 29.68 0.39 -20.47
CA ASP A 151 30.57 1.55 -20.34
C ASP A 151 32.03 1.19 -20.08
N LEU A 152 32.36 -0.09 -19.92
CA LEU A 152 33.71 -0.58 -19.63
C LEU A 152 34.48 -1.06 -20.86
N VAL A 153 33.81 -1.16 -22.01
CA VAL A 153 34.35 -1.73 -23.25
C VAL A 153 34.69 -0.63 -24.27
N ASN A 154 35.44 -1.00 -25.32
CA ASN A 154 35.70 -0.09 -26.44
C ASN A 154 34.43 0.21 -27.26
N GLU A 155 34.46 1.26 -28.07
CA GLU A 155 33.30 1.73 -28.84
C GLU A 155 32.72 0.67 -29.81
N GLU A 156 33.57 -0.17 -30.43
CA GLU A 156 33.10 -1.20 -31.35
C GLU A 156 32.26 -2.28 -30.63
N ILE A 157 32.73 -2.75 -29.48
CA ILE A 157 32.01 -3.70 -28.64
C ILE A 157 30.79 -3.03 -28.02
N LYS A 158 30.90 -1.76 -27.61
CA LYS A 158 29.81 -0.96 -27.04
C LYS A 158 28.61 -0.90 -27.98
N ILE A 159 28.82 -0.63 -29.27
CA ILE A 159 27.76 -0.63 -30.30
C ILE A 159 27.04 -1.98 -30.32
N LYS A 160 27.78 -3.09 -30.38
CA LYS A 160 27.21 -4.44 -30.42
C LYS A 160 26.46 -4.79 -29.12
N LEU A 161 26.96 -4.37 -27.96
CA LEU A 161 26.26 -4.58 -26.69
C LEU A 161 24.97 -3.75 -26.60
N ASN A 162 24.94 -2.55 -27.18
CA ASN A 162 23.72 -1.74 -27.27
C ASN A 162 22.67 -2.37 -28.19
N GLU A 163 23.09 -3.01 -29.28
CA GLU A 163 22.17 -3.80 -30.13
C GLU A 163 21.54 -4.95 -29.33
N VAL A 164 22.38 -5.72 -28.60
CA VAL A 164 21.92 -6.81 -27.71
C VAL A 164 20.98 -6.28 -26.63
N LYS A 165 21.27 -5.10 -26.05
CA LYS A 165 20.41 -4.44 -25.07
C LYS A 165 19.04 -4.10 -25.66
N SER A 166 19.00 -3.50 -26.86
CA SER A 166 17.74 -3.18 -27.53
C SER A 166 16.92 -4.43 -27.85
N ASP A 167 17.57 -5.52 -28.26
CA ASP A 167 16.89 -6.79 -28.54
C ASP A 167 16.31 -7.43 -27.27
N LEU A 168 17.06 -7.38 -26.15
CA LEU A 168 16.58 -7.84 -24.86
C LEU A 168 15.38 -7.02 -24.38
N GLU A 169 15.45 -5.69 -24.48
CA GLU A 169 14.35 -4.79 -24.10
C GLU A 169 13.07 -5.15 -24.84
N LYS A 170 13.13 -5.25 -26.17
CA LYS A 170 11.98 -5.65 -27.01
C LYS A 170 11.39 -6.98 -26.55
N LYS A 171 12.23 -7.99 -26.34
CA LYS A 171 11.78 -9.30 -25.85
C LYS A 171 11.08 -9.18 -24.49
N LEU A 172 11.63 -8.42 -23.54
CA LEU A 172 11.05 -8.29 -22.20
C LEU A 172 9.70 -7.56 -22.21
N PHE A 173 9.54 -6.54 -23.07
CA PHE A 173 8.26 -5.89 -23.30
C PHE A 173 7.23 -6.86 -23.90
N ASP A 174 7.62 -7.63 -24.92
CA ASP A 174 6.74 -8.64 -25.54
C ASP A 174 6.31 -9.71 -24.53
N VAL A 175 7.25 -10.23 -23.74
CA VAL A 175 6.97 -11.22 -22.68
C VAL A 175 6.03 -10.64 -21.61
N PHE A 176 6.21 -9.37 -21.23
CA PHE A 176 5.33 -8.69 -20.30
C PHE A 176 3.90 -8.57 -20.86
N GLU A 177 3.75 -8.14 -22.12
CA GLU A 177 2.46 -8.02 -22.79
C GLU A 177 1.76 -9.38 -22.98
N GLN A 178 2.51 -10.43 -23.31
CA GLN A 178 1.98 -11.79 -23.36
C GLN A 178 1.51 -12.26 -21.98
N GLY A 179 2.30 -11.99 -20.93
CA GLY A 179 1.92 -12.24 -19.54
C GLY A 179 0.62 -11.52 -19.15
N ARG A 180 0.47 -10.27 -19.61
CA ARG A 180 -0.76 -9.48 -19.40
C ARG A 180 -1.97 -10.11 -20.09
N LYS A 181 -1.86 -10.38 -21.39
CA LYS A 181 -2.95 -10.98 -22.20
C LYS A 181 -3.40 -12.34 -21.64
N SER A 182 -2.44 -13.13 -21.13
CA SER A 182 -2.69 -14.43 -20.50
C SER A 182 -3.03 -14.37 -19.00
N LYS A 183 -3.05 -13.17 -18.39
CA LYS A 183 -3.21 -12.96 -16.95
C LYS A 183 -2.16 -13.69 -16.08
N ASN A 184 -0.99 -13.99 -16.62
CA ASN A 184 0.10 -14.64 -15.92
C ASN A 184 1.00 -13.62 -15.20
N ARG A 185 0.70 -13.37 -13.92
CA ARG A 185 1.44 -12.44 -13.06
C ARG A 185 2.91 -12.84 -12.84
N THR A 186 3.23 -14.13 -12.89
CA THR A 186 4.60 -14.62 -12.68
C THR A 186 5.52 -14.22 -13.82
N ILE A 187 5.03 -14.35 -15.06
CA ILE A 187 5.78 -13.94 -16.26
C ILE A 187 5.94 -12.42 -16.27
N MET A 188 4.87 -11.67 -15.99
CA MET A 188 4.93 -10.20 -15.88
C MET A 188 5.95 -9.74 -14.82
N LYS A 189 5.95 -10.38 -13.64
CA LYS A 189 6.91 -10.06 -12.59
C LYS A 189 8.35 -10.37 -13.02
N SER A 190 8.55 -11.47 -13.74
CA SER A 190 9.88 -11.90 -14.17
C SER A 190 10.48 -10.94 -15.20
N SER A 191 9.69 -10.51 -16.19
CA SER A 191 10.14 -9.51 -17.16
C SER A 191 10.33 -8.12 -16.53
N TYR A 192 9.46 -7.73 -15.60
CA TYR A 192 9.63 -6.50 -14.81
C TYR A 192 10.96 -6.49 -14.03
N VAL A 193 11.29 -7.58 -13.35
CA VAL A 193 12.55 -7.69 -12.59
C VAL A 193 13.75 -7.57 -13.52
N ALA A 194 13.74 -8.22 -14.68
CA ALA A 194 14.83 -8.09 -15.65
C ALA A 194 14.95 -6.64 -16.20
N LEU A 195 13.83 -5.97 -16.48
CA LEU A 195 13.84 -4.56 -16.92
C LEU A 195 14.31 -3.60 -15.83
N SER A 196 14.06 -3.91 -14.55
CA SER A 196 14.56 -3.09 -13.44
C SER A 196 16.08 -3.14 -13.30
N GLU A 197 16.73 -4.21 -13.74
CA GLU A 197 18.20 -4.27 -13.79
C GLU A 197 18.78 -3.35 -14.88
N LEU A 198 17.95 -2.86 -15.82
CA LEU A 198 18.32 -1.89 -16.87
C LEU A 198 17.87 -0.45 -16.56
N ASP A 199 17.26 -0.20 -15.40
CA ASP A 199 16.60 1.06 -15.03
C ASP A 199 15.45 1.46 -15.98
N LEU A 200 14.73 0.47 -16.54
CA LEU A 200 13.65 0.67 -17.54
C LEU A 200 12.25 0.29 -17.03
N GLU A 201 12.11 -0.02 -15.75
CA GLU A 201 10.83 -0.36 -15.13
C GLU A 201 9.81 0.79 -15.21
N HIS A 202 10.29 2.03 -15.21
CA HIS A 202 9.44 3.22 -15.31
C HIS A 202 8.72 3.30 -16.66
N THR A 203 9.34 2.82 -17.74
CA THR A 203 8.75 2.80 -19.08
C THR A 203 7.54 1.87 -19.13
N LEU A 204 7.60 0.71 -18.47
CA LEU A 204 6.45 -0.19 -18.30
C LEU A 204 5.32 0.49 -17.52
N ILE A 205 5.66 1.13 -16.41
CA ILE A 205 4.68 1.80 -15.54
C ILE A 205 3.99 2.94 -16.32
N GLN A 206 4.74 3.78 -17.02
CA GLN A 206 4.18 4.88 -17.82
C GLN A 206 3.27 4.35 -18.93
N THR A 207 3.74 3.36 -19.70
CA THR A 207 2.96 2.75 -20.79
C THR A 207 1.69 2.10 -20.24
N PHE A 208 1.76 1.46 -19.08
CA PHE A 208 0.62 0.77 -18.46
C PHE A 208 -0.38 1.73 -17.80
N ILE A 209 0.08 2.83 -17.18
CA ILE A 209 -0.80 3.82 -16.56
C ILE A 209 -1.78 4.37 -17.58
N TYR A 210 -1.31 4.70 -18.79
CA TYR A 210 -2.20 5.18 -19.87
C TYR A 210 -3.12 4.09 -20.44
N ASP A 211 -2.81 2.83 -20.20
CA ASP A 211 -3.58 1.69 -20.70
C ASP A 211 -4.66 1.21 -19.71
N LEU A 212 -4.66 1.75 -18.48
CA LEU A 212 -5.70 1.55 -17.47
C LEU A 212 -7.02 2.19 -17.93
N GLU A 213 -8.13 1.48 -17.72
CA GLU A 213 -9.48 1.91 -18.11
C GLU A 213 -9.87 3.32 -17.63
N ILE A 214 -9.21 3.81 -16.57
CA ILE A 214 -9.42 5.13 -15.99
C ILE A 214 -8.99 6.26 -16.96
N PHE A 215 -8.06 5.98 -17.88
CA PHE A 215 -7.55 6.93 -18.87
C PHE A 215 -8.07 6.67 -20.30
N LYS A 216 -8.85 5.60 -20.50
CA LYS A 216 -9.57 5.33 -21.75
C LYS A 216 -10.93 6.03 -21.70
N SER A 217 -10.90 7.36 -21.67
CA SER A 217 -12.07 8.24 -21.85
C SER A 217 -12.38 8.44 -23.32
#